data_AF-A0A212AAD2-F1
#
_entry.id   AF-A0A212AAD2-F1
#
_cell.length_a   1.000
_cell.length_b   1.000
_cell.length_c   1.000
_cell.angle_alpha   90.00
_cell.angle_beta   90.00
_cell.angle_gamma   90.00
#
_symmetry.space_group_name_H-M   'P 1'
#
loop_
_entity.id
_entity.type
_entity.pdbx_description
1 polymer ?
#
loop_
_entity_poly.entity_id
_entity_poly.type
_entity_poly.pdbx_seq_one_letter_code
_entity_poly.pdbx_strand_id
1 'polypeptide(L)' 'MDRWATAVAVQKFFDEAEERASLVGEERHARIMQRLALARAMLGPSDPLDYLEEWLAPDERYKSKYEGNVR' A
#
# COMPACT_ATOMS: atom_id res chain seq x y z
N MET A 1 1.19 10.45 8.75
CA MET A 1 2.34 10.08 7.91
C MET A 1 2.50 8.56 7.85
N ASP A 2 2.34 7.87 8.97
CA ASP A 2 2.66 6.44 9.11
C ASP A 2 1.90 5.49 8.19
N ARG A 3 0.62 5.76 7.89
CA ARG A 3 -0.21 4.87 7.06
C ARG A 3 0.34 4.66 5.64
N TRP A 4 0.88 5.72 5.03
CA TRP A 4 1.50 5.64 3.70
C TRP A 4 2.82 4.87 3.74
N ALA A 5 3.67 5.18 4.72
CA ALA A 5 4.93 4.45 4.92
C ALA A 5 4.69 2.95 5.15
N THR A 6 3.67 2.60 5.94
CA THR A 6 3.25 1.20 6.15
C THR A 6 2.73 0.57 4.86
N ALA A 7 1.87 1.24 4.09
CA ALA A 7 1.37 0.70 2.82
C ALA A 7 2.51 0.43 1.81
N VAL A 8 3.44 1.37 1.67
CA VAL A 8 4.63 1.21 0.80
C VAL A 8 5.52 0.07 1.29
N ALA A 9 5.74 -0.05 2.60
CA ALA A 9 6.54 -1.14 3.16
C ALA A 9 5.88 -2.51 2.93
N VAL A 10 4.56 -2.60 3.09
CA VAL A 10 3.78 -3.81 2.84
C VAL A 10 3.87 -4.19 1.36
N GLN A 11 3.66 -3.25 0.43
CA GLN A 11 3.76 -3.53 -1.01
C GLN A 11 5.15 -4.06 -1.38
N LYS A 12 6.22 -3.40 -0.92
CA LYS A 12 7.61 -3.83 -1.17
C LYS A 12 7.89 -5.24 -0.64
N PHE A 13 7.35 -5.57 0.53
CA PHE A 13 7.50 -6.91 1.10
C PHE A 13 6.88 -7.98 0.20
N PHE A 14 5.67 -7.73 -0.33
CA PHE A 14 5.03 -8.68 -1.25
C PHE A 14 5.82 -8.82 -2.55
N ASP A 15 6.24 -7.71 -3.14
CA ASP A 15 6.99 -7.73 -4.40
C ASP A 15 8.32 -8.51 -4.24
N GLU A 16 9.07 -8.26 -3.16
CA GLU A 16 10.31 -8.99 -2.87
C GLU A 16 10.03 -10.49 -2.59
N ALA A 17 8.95 -10.81 -1.89
CA ALA A 17 8.59 -12.19 -1.60
C ALA A 17 8.23 -12.99 -2.86
N GLU A 18 7.50 -12.37 -3.80
CA GLU A 18 7.16 -12.96 -5.10
C GLU A 18 8.41 -13.15 -5.96
N GLU A 19 9.28 -12.14 -6.04
CA GLU A 19 10.56 -12.22 -6.75
C GLU A 19 11.43 -13.37 -6.21
N ARG A 20 11.58 -13.46 -4.89
CA ARG A 20 12.40 -14.50 -4.26
C ARG A 20 11.75 -15.88 -4.33
N ALA A 21 10.42 -15.96 -4.42
CA ALA A 21 9.72 -17.21 -4.64
C ALA A 21 10.05 -17.78 -6.03
N SER A 22 10.24 -16.94 -7.05
CA SER A 22 10.60 -17.40 -8.40
C SER A 22 11.92 -18.16 -8.47
N LEU A 23 12.80 -17.95 -7.48
CA LEU A 23 14.14 -18.55 -7.40
C LEU A 23 14.16 -19.90 -6.64
N VAL A 24 13.01 -20.38 -6.16
CA VAL A 24 12.92 -21.62 -5.38
C VAL A 24 12.26 -22.73 -6.20
N GLY A 25 12.47 -23.99 -5.80
CA GLY A 25 11.85 -25.13 -6.50
C GLY A 25 10.32 -25.06 -6.51
N GLU A 26 9.71 -25.62 -7.56
CA GLU A 26 8.28 -25.48 -7.90
C GLU A 26 7.33 -25.72 -6.73
N GLU A 27 7.55 -26.79 -5.96
CA GLU A 27 6.67 -27.14 -4.85
C GLU A 27 6.73 -26.09 -3.73
N ARG A 28 7.91 -25.54 -3.47
CA ARG A 28 8.09 -24.46 -2.49
C ARG A 28 7.54 -23.15 -3.03
N HIS A 29 7.73 -22.87 -4.31
CA HIS A 29 7.16 -21.70 -4.99
C HIS A 29 5.63 -21.69 -4.86
N ALA A 30 4.96 -22.79 -5.23
CA ALA A 30 3.51 -22.91 -5.14
C ALA A 30 2.97 -22.65 -3.72
N ARG A 31 3.61 -23.22 -2.70
CA ARG A 31 3.23 -22.98 -1.30
C ARG A 31 3.44 -21.52 -0.87
N ILE A 32 4.51 -20.88 -1.33
CA ILE A 32 4.78 -19.46 -1.01
C ILE A 32 3.73 -18.57 -1.69
N MET A 33 3.46 -18.77 -2.98
CA MET A 33 2.47 -17.99 -3.72
C MET A 33 1.06 -18.12 -3.13
N GLN A 34 0.68 -19.32 -2.68
CA GLN A 34 -0.59 -19.53 -1.98
C GLN A 34 -0.66 -18.72 -0.67
N ARG A 35 0.43 -18.68 0.10
CA ARG A 35 0.49 -17.89 1.34
C ARG A 35 0.45 -16.38 1.07
N LEU A 36 1.09 -15.92 0.00
CA LEU A 36 1.06 -14.51 -0.41
C LEU A 36 -0.35 -14.10 -0.82
N ALA A 37 -1.07 -14.94 -1.58
CA ALA A 37 -2.47 -14.70 -1.92
C ALA A 37 -3.37 -14.58 -0.69
N LEU A 38 -3.20 -15.46 0.31
CA LEU A 38 -3.94 -15.39 1.57
C LEU A 38 -3.62 -14.11 2.36
N ALA A 39 -2.34 -13.74 2.43
CA ALA A 39 -1.93 -12.52 3.12
C ALA A 39 -2.44 -11.25 2.42
N ARG A 40 -2.49 -11.22 1.09
CA ARG A 40 -3.13 -10.13 0.32
C ARG A 40 -4.63 -10.05 0.62
N ALA A 41 -5.33 -11.19 0.65
CA ALA A 41 -6.76 -11.23 0.97
C ALA A 41 -7.08 -10.72 2.39
N MET A 42 -6.18 -10.94 3.36
CA MET A 42 -6.33 -10.42 4.72
C MET A 42 -6.22 -8.90 4.83
N LEU A 43 -5.49 -8.25 3.91
CA LEU A 43 -5.28 -6.80 3.93
C LEU A 43 -6.45 -6.01 3.31
N GLY A 44 -7.43 -6.69 2.71
CA GLY A 44 -8.55 -6.07 2.01
C GLY A 44 -8.16 -5.59 0.60
N PRO A 45 -9.04 -4.86 -0.12
CA PRO A 45 -8.69 -4.20 -1.37
C PRO A 45 -7.61 -3.16 -1.08
N SER A 46 -6.36 -3.60 -1.19
CA SER A 46 -5.18 -2.77 -1.04
C SER A 46 -4.74 -2.37 -2.45
N ASP A 47 -5.61 -1.68 -3.20
CA ASP A 47 -5.19 -1.02 -4.43
C ASP A 47 -4.37 0.22 -4.02
N PRO A 48 -3.09 0.32 -4.44
CA PRO A 48 -2.31 1.53 -4.23
C PRO A 48 -2.97 2.80 -4.78
N LEU A 49 -3.83 2.66 -5.81
CA LEU A 49 -4.58 3.76 -6.39
C LEU A 49 -5.69 4.24 -5.46
N ASP A 50 -6.44 3.34 -4.80
CA ASP A 50 -7.44 3.70 -3.80
C ASP A 50 -6.79 4.52 -2.65
N TYR A 51 -5.59 4.10 -2.22
CA TYR A 51 -4.82 4.83 -1.21
C TYR A 51 -4.35 6.21 -1.68
N LEU A 52 -4.03 6.36 -2.97
CA LEU A 52 -3.62 7.63 -3.54
C LEU A 52 -4.82 8.57 -3.71
N GLU A 53 -5.98 8.06 -4.10
CA GLU A 53 -7.22 8.82 -4.22
C GLU A 53 -7.73 9.34 -2.88
N GLU A 54 -7.58 8.57 -1.80
CA GLU A 54 -7.92 9.02 -0.44
C GLU A 54 -6.86 9.96 0.17
N TRP A 55 -5.67 10.03 -0.42
CA TRP A 55 -4.57 10.81 0.14
C TRP A 55 -4.69 12.30 -0.24
N LEU A 56 -4.91 13.14 0.78
CA LEU A 56 -4.82 14.59 0.65
C LEU A 56 -3.40 15.08 0.91
N ALA A 57 -2.88 15.90 -0.01
CA ALA A 57 -1.62 16.60 0.12
C ALA A 57 -1.67 17.61 1.30
N PRO A 58 -0.52 17.96 1.89
CA PRO A 58 -0.47 18.92 3.01
C PRO A 58 -1.14 20.27 2.69
N ASP A 59 -0.96 20.77 1.46
CA ASP A 59 -1.57 22.02 1.00
C ASP A 59 -3.10 21.91 0.85
N GLU A 60 -3.61 20.73 0.52
CA GLU A 60 -5.06 20.45 0.44
C GLU A 60 -5.70 20.30 1.83
N ARG A 61 -4.92 19.88 2.84
CA ARG A 61 -5.36 19.86 4.24
C ARG A 61 -5.40 21.26 4.86
N TYR A 62 -4.57 22.18 4.37
CA TYR A 62 -4.51 23.54 4.87
C TYR A 62 -5.54 24.43 4.16
N LYS A 63 -6.84 24.17 4.39
CA LYS A 63 -7.84 25.24 4.22
C LYS A 63 -7.60 26.26 5.32
N SER A 64 -6.85 27.31 4.97
CA SER A 64 -6.57 28.43 5.85
C SER A 64 -7.89 28.95 6.42
N LYS A 65 -7.98 29.04 7.75
CA LYS A 65 -9.16 29.57 8.47
C LYS A 65 -9.39 31.07 8.21
N TYR A 66 -8.64 31.68 7.30
CA TYR A 66 -8.61 33.11 7.01
C TYR A 66 -8.91 33.47 5.54
N GLU A 67 -9.26 32.52 4.67
CA GLU A 67 -9.67 32.84 3.28
C GLU A 67 -11.05 33.52 3.17
N GLY A 68 -11.73 33.76 4.29
CA GLY A 68 -13.07 34.34 4.34
C GLY A 68 -13.18 35.74 4.92
N ASN A 69 -12.12 36.54 5.02
CA ASN A 69 -12.26 37.93 5.48
C ASN A 69 -11.27 38.88 4.81
N VAL A 70 -11.44 39.08 3.50
CA VAL A 70 -11.07 40.35 2.87
C VAL A 70 -12.35 41.17 2.74
N ARG A 71 -12.51 42.13 3.66
CA ARG A 71 -13.50 43.21 3.56
C ARG A 71 -13.08 44.22 2.51
#